data_AF-A0AAN5I241-F1
#
_entry.id   AF-A0AAN5I241-F1
#
_cell.length_a   1.000
_cell.length_b   1.000
_cell.length_c   1.000
_cell.angle_alpha   90.00
_cell.angle_beta   90.00
_cell.angle_gamma   90.00
#
_symmetry.space_group_name_H-M   'P 1'
#
loop_
_entity.id
_entity.type
_entity.pdbx_description
1 polymer ?
#
loop_
_entity_poly.entity_id
_entity_poly.type
_entity_poly.pdbx_seq_one_letter_code
_entity_poly.pdbx_strand_id
1 'polypeptide(L)'
;KDSIVLRDDFPELKSTRYATTRDGRFIFIQGRMNREVDRRGENLNDEAMTFDIDVVDLFLSKRVRITGCSDLFGFGVRRGFYALNDRSFVILDHHEESQILRQRLIEIDV
;
A
#
# COMPACT_ATOMS: atom_id res chain seq x y z
N LYS A 1 26.05 -15.48 18.44
CA LYS A 1 24.66 -16.01 18.37
C LYS A 1 23.83 -14.85 17.86
N ASP A 2 23.53 -14.87 16.57
CA ASP A 2 22.87 -13.73 15.94
C ASP A 2 21.39 -13.75 16.34
N SER A 3 20.94 -12.66 16.95
CA SER A 3 19.57 -12.52 17.42
C SER A 3 18.92 -11.35 16.71
N ILE A 4 17.75 -11.60 16.13
CA ILE A 4 16.87 -10.56 15.61
C ILE A 4 16.15 -9.95 16.81
N VAL A 5 16.35 -8.66 17.03
CA VAL A 5 15.59 -7.87 18.00
C VAL A 5 14.54 -7.10 17.23
N LEU A 6 13.28 -7.50 17.40
CA LEU A 6 12.16 -6.69 16.93
C LEU A 6 12.12 -5.42 17.79
N ARG A 7 12.15 -4.27 17.10
CA ARG A 7 12.05 -2.93 17.69
C ARG A 7 10.65 -2.43 17.37
N ASP A 8 9.71 -2.88 18.18
CA ASP A 8 8.27 -2.68 18.03
C ASP A 8 7.84 -1.27 18.46
N ASP A 9 8.77 -0.34 18.70
CA ASP A 9 8.51 1.08 19.04
C ASP A 9 7.74 1.83 17.93
N PHE A 10 7.34 1.14 16.87
CA PHE A 10 6.40 1.66 15.90
C PHE A 10 4.99 1.58 16.48
N PRO A 11 4.21 2.67 16.44
CA PRO A 11 2.81 2.61 16.83
C PRO A 11 2.12 1.48 16.06
N GLU A 12 1.24 0.76 16.75
CA GLU A 12 0.27 -0.16 16.16
C GLU A 12 -0.23 0.46 14.85
N LEU A 13 -0.38 -0.33 13.77
CA LEU A 13 -0.83 0.14 12.45
C LEU A 13 -2.26 0.68 12.56
N LYS A 14 -2.41 1.89 13.12
CA LYS A 14 -3.67 2.50 13.58
C LYS A 14 -4.53 2.96 12.43
N SER A 15 -3.95 3.12 11.24
CA SER A 15 -4.67 3.48 10.03
C SER A 15 -4.32 2.55 8.90
N THR A 16 -5.34 1.93 8.34
CA THR A 16 -5.19 1.16 7.11
C THR A 16 -5.16 2.08 5.89
N ARG A 17 -5.51 3.37 6.01
CA ARG A 17 -5.71 4.28 4.86
C ARG A 17 -4.56 5.23 4.59
N TYR A 18 -3.66 5.44 5.54
CA TYR A 18 -2.51 6.32 5.36
C TYR A 18 -1.28 5.79 6.07
N ALA A 19 -0.13 6.17 5.54
CA ALA A 19 1.19 5.88 6.07
C ALA A 19 2.01 7.16 6.11
N THR A 20 2.84 7.30 7.14
CA THR A 20 3.67 8.48 7.33
C THR A 20 5.13 8.06 7.48
N THR A 21 6.04 8.80 6.86
CA THR A 21 7.48 8.60 7.07
C THR A 21 7.88 8.84 8.52
N ARG A 22 8.99 8.24 8.96
CA ARG A 22 9.47 8.36 10.35
C ARG A 22 9.71 9.81 10.78
N ASP A 23 10.12 10.66 9.86
CA ASP A 23 10.35 12.10 10.09
C ASP A 23 9.05 12.94 10.04
N GLY A 24 7.92 12.33 9.73
CA GLY A 24 6.63 12.99 9.62
C GLY A 24 6.44 13.80 8.33
N ARG A 25 7.43 13.88 7.44
CA ARG A 25 7.40 14.78 6.29
C ARG A 25 6.41 14.35 5.22
N PHE A 26 6.42 13.07 4.86
CA PHE A 26 5.58 12.54 3.80
C PHE A 26 4.43 11.74 4.37
N ILE A 27 3.23 11.99 3.84
CA ILE A 27 2.03 11.20 4.10
C ILE A 27 1.57 10.58 2.79
N PHE A 28 1.52 9.26 2.76
CA PHE A 28 0.91 8.48 1.69
C PHE A 28 -0.52 8.14 2.10
N ILE A 29 -1.49 8.44 1.25
CA ILE A 29 -2.90 8.17 1.50
C ILE A 29 -3.43 7.32 0.35
N GLN A 30 -4.01 6.18 0.69
CA GLN A 30 -4.65 5.33 -0.30
C GLN A 30 -6.02 5.93 -0.61
N GLY A 31 -6.16 6.38 -1.85
CA GLY A 31 -7.36 6.99 -2.39
C GLY A 31 -8.39 5.94 -2.78
N ARG A 32 -9.09 6.24 -3.88
CA ARG A 32 -10.14 5.36 -4.41
C ARG A 32 -9.50 4.03 -4.81
N MET A 33 -10.22 2.94 -4.56
CA MET A 33 -9.85 1.60 -4.97
C MET A 33 -10.96 1.06 -5.87
N ASN A 34 -10.60 0.56 -7.05
CA ASN A 34 -11.51 -0.04 -8.01
C ASN A 34 -11.10 -1.48 -8.28
N ARG A 35 -12.09 -2.35 -8.43
CA ARG A 35 -11.90 -3.73 -8.88
C ARG A 35 -12.13 -3.73 -10.38
N GLU A 36 -11.08 -4.03 -11.14
CA GLU A 36 -11.15 -4.23 -12.57
C GLU A 36 -11.14 -5.74 -12.82
N VAL A 37 -12.28 -6.25 -13.27
CA VAL A 37 -12.37 -7.63 -13.74
C VAL A 37 -11.90 -7.60 -15.19
N ASP A 38 -10.76 -8.23 -15.49
CA ASP A 38 -10.33 -8.38 -16.86
C ASP A 38 -11.30 -9.32 -17.59
N ARG A 39 -12.22 -8.75 -18.37
CA ARG A 39 -13.18 -9.51 -19.19
C ARG A 39 -12.58 -9.96 -20.53
N ARG A 40 -11.30 -9.68 -20.80
CA ARG A 40 -10.61 -10.03 -22.05
C ARG A 40 -9.75 -11.28 -21.94
N GLY A 41 -9.40 -11.72 -20.73
CA GLY A 41 -8.63 -12.94 -20.49
C GLY A 41 -9.48 -14.20 -20.47
N GLU A 42 -8.94 -15.31 -21.00
CA GLU A 42 -9.56 -16.65 -20.98
C GLU A 42 -9.74 -17.21 -19.56
N ASN A 43 -9.17 -16.56 -18.54
CA ASN A 43 -9.30 -16.90 -17.13
C ASN A 43 -10.27 -15.96 -16.42
N LEU A 44 -11.47 -16.46 -16.11
CA LEU A 44 -12.54 -15.79 -15.36
C LEU A 44 -12.17 -15.33 -13.93
N ASN A 45 -10.92 -15.50 -13.49
CA ASN A 45 -10.45 -15.28 -12.11
C ASN A 45 -9.34 -14.24 -11.97
N ASP A 46 -8.89 -13.60 -13.05
CA ASP A 46 -7.84 -12.58 -12.97
C ASP A 46 -8.45 -11.20 -12.66
N GLU A 47 -8.80 -11.01 -11.40
CA GLU A 47 -9.20 -9.71 -10.89
C GLU A 47 -7.96 -8.87 -10.57
N ALA A 48 -7.85 -7.75 -11.26
CA ALA A 48 -6.85 -6.73 -10.97
C ALA A 48 -7.51 -5.65 -10.10
N MET A 49 -6.80 -5.22 -9.06
CA MET A 49 -7.20 -4.03 -8.32
C MET A 49 -6.41 -2.82 -8.82
N THR A 50 -7.12 -1.72 -9.03
CA THR A 50 -6.53 -0.41 -9.29
C THR A 50 -6.80 0.53 -8.13
N PHE A 51 -5.86 1.43 -7.82
CA PHE A 51 -6.03 2.40 -6.75
C PHE A 51 -5.34 3.72 -7.05
N ASP A 52 -5.84 4.78 -6.44
CA ASP A 52 -5.17 6.08 -6.42
C ASP A 52 -4.31 6.21 -5.16
N ILE A 53 -3.22 6.96 -5.27
CA ILE A 53 -2.38 7.36 -4.13
C ILE A 53 -2.26 8.87 -4.10
N ASP A 54 -2.54 9.45 -2.93
CA ASP A 54 -2.17 10.83 -2.65
C ASP A 54 -0.87 10.84 -1.84
N VAL A 55 0.11 11.59 -2.32
CA VAL A 55 1.37 11.87 -1.62
C VAL A 55 1.34 13.32 -1.16
N VAL A 56 1.47 13.53 0.14
CA VAL A 56 1.51 14.86 0.75
C VAL A 56 2.91 15.11 1.32
N ASP A 57 3.60 16.13 0.83
CA ASP A 57 4.83 16.66 1.43
C ASP A 57 4.45 17.83 2.34
N LEU A 58 4.55 17.63 3.66
CA LEU A 58 4.20 18.64 4.65
C LEU A 58 5.16 19.83 4.65
N PHE A 59 6.42 19.65 4.24
CA PHE A 59 7.39 20.74 4.20
C PHE A 59 7.09 21.70 3.05
N LEU A 60 6.72 21.15 1.90
CA LEU A 60 6.36 21.94 0.72
C LEU A 60 4.87 22.31 0.69
N SER A 61 4.07 21.82 1.63
CA SER A 61 2.60 21.94 1.61
C SER A 61 2.01 21.51 0.26
N LYS A 62 2.60 20.48 -0.36
CA LYS A 62 2.27 20.02 -1.70
C LYS A 62 1.58 18.67 -1.64
N ARG A 63 0.52 18.51 -2.43
CA ARG A 63 -0.15 17.23 -2.66
C ARG A 63 -0.02 16.82 -4.12
N VAL A 64 0.40 15.59 -4.36
CA VAL A 64 0.44 14.96 -5.68
C VAL A 64 -0.48 13.75 -5.64
N ARG A 65 -1.35 13.61 -6.64
CA ARG A 65 -2.18 12.42 -6.81
C ARG A 65 -1.62 11.58 -7.96
N ILE A 66 -1.30 10.33 -7.65
CA ILE A 66 -0.94 9.30 -8.62
C ILE A 66 -2.21 8.48 -8.83
N THR A 67 -2.72 8.48 -10.06
CA THR A 67 -3.98 7.80 -10.40
C THR A 67 -3.72 6.49 -11.12
N GLY A 68 -4.58 5.50 -10.88
CA GLY A 68 -4.56 4.25 -11.65
C GLY A 68 -3.32 3.39 -11.40
N CYS A 69 -2.82 3.33 -10.17
CA CYS A 69 -1.86 2.29 -9.77
C CYS A 69 -2.54 0.93 -9.97
N SER A 70 -2.13 0.18 -11.00
CA SER A 70 -2.78 -1.05 -11.46
C SER A 70 -1.99 -2.31 -11.11
N ASP A 71 -2.41 -3.44 -11.70
CA ASP A 71 -1.69 -4.73 -11.68
C ASP A 71 -1.54 -5.37 -10.29
N LEU A 72 -2.42 -5.00 -9.35
CA LEU A 72 -2.52 -5.69 -8.07
C LEU A 72 -3.42 -6.92 -8.19
N PHE A 73 -2.88 -7.99 -8.77
CA PHE A 73 -3.58 -9.27 -8.87
C PHE A 73 -3.73 -9.95 -7.50
N GLY A 74 -4.88 -10.61 -7.31
CA GLY A 74 -5.19 -11.35 -6.08
C GLY A 74 -5.11 -10.50 -4.83
N PHE A 75 -5.44 -9.20 -4.92
CA PHE A 75 -5.40 -8.31 -3.77
C PHE A 75 -6.55 -8.62 -2.81
N GLY A 76 -6.21 -8.97 -1.57
CA GLY A 76 -7.18 -9.33 -0.55
C GLY A 76 -7.73 -8.13 0.22
N VAL A 77 -8.18 -8.39 1.46
CA VAL A 77 -8.60 -7.33 2.38
C VAL A 77 -7.37 -6.65 2.93
N ARG A 78 -7.25 -5.34 2.73
CA ARG A 78 -6.17 -4.55 3.31
C ARG A 78 -6.20 -4.59 4.84
N ARG A 79 -5.08 -4.96 5.45
CA ARG A 79 -4.88 -5.04 6.90
C ARG A 79 -3.93 -4.00 7.45
N GLY A 80 -3.07 -3.40 6.61
CA GLY A 80 -2.08 -2.44 7.08
C GLY A 80 -1.50 -1.61 5.95
N PHE A 81 -0.91 -0.49 6.35
CA PHE A 81 -0.29 0.46 5.44
C PHE A 81 0.78 1.22 6.23
N TYR A 82 2.04 1.14 5.80
CA TYR A 82 3.16 1.85 6.44
C TYR A 82 4.19 2.34 5.42
N ALA A 83 4.91 3.39 5.77
CA ALA A 83 5.92 4.00 4.90
C ALA A 83 7.30 3.43 5.26
N LEU A 84 8.13 3.22 4.25
CA LEU A 84 9.53 2.85 4.44
C LEU A 84 10.43 4.07 4.37
N ASN A 85 10.19 4.93 3.37
CA ASN A 85 10.91 6.17 3.14
C ASN A 85 10.05 7.17 2.35
N ASP A 86 10.66 8.24 1.85
CA ASP A 86 10.01 9.31 1.08
C ASP A 86 9.47 8.88 -0.29
N ARG A 87 9.87 7.70 -0.79
CA ARG A 87 9.49 7.19 -2.12
C ARG A 87 8.88 5.81 -2.11
N SER A 88 8.73 5.17 -0.95
CA SER A 88 8.23 3.81 -0.89
C SER A 88 7.42 3.54 0.37
N PHE A 89 6.40 2.71 0.18
CA PHE A 89 5.51 2.29 1.22
C PHE A 89 5.03 0.87 0.97
N VAL A 90 4.48 0.26 2.01
CA VAL A 90 4.00 -1.12 1.98
C VAL A 90 2.52 -1.16 2.31
N ILE A 91 1.78 -1.91 1.51
CA ILE A 91 0.40 -2.30 1.81
C ILE A 91 0.42 -3.76 2.27
N LEU A 92 -0.25 -4.04 3.37
CA LEU A 92 -0.53 -5.40 3.84
C LEU A 92 -1.92 -5.80 3.39
N ASP A 93 -2.05 -6.88 2.61
CA ASP A 93 -3.33 -7.46 2.23
C ASP A 93 -3.44 -8.92 2.69
N HIS A 94 -4.62 -9.28 3.19
CA HIS A 94 -4.95 -10.62 3.64
C HIS A 94 -5.96 -11.24 2.68
N HIS A 95 -5.56 -12.31 2.01
CA HIS A 95 -6.43 -13.06 1.13
C HIS A 95 -7.18 -14.13 1.93
N GLU A 96 -8.44 -13.85 2.29
CA GLU A 96 -9.19 -14.63 3.27
C GLU A 96 -9.39 -16.10 2.85
N GLU A 97 -9.59 -16.39 1.56
CA GLU A 97 -9.78 -17.77 1.09
C GLU A 97 -8.51 -18.62 1.20
N SER A 98 -7.33 -18.02 0.97
CA SER A 98 -6.06 -18.73 1.01
C SER A 98 -5.34 -18.60 2.36
N GLN A 99 -5.89 -17.79 3.28
CA GLN A 99 -5.28 -17.45 4.57
C GLN A 99 -3.84 -16.91 4.43
N ILE A 100 -3.55 -16.24 3.30
CA ILE A 100 -2.23 -15.68 3.01
C ILE A 100 -2.23 -14.19 3.36
N LEU A 101 -1.31 -13.78 4.22
CA LEU A 101 -0.94 -12.37 4.42
C LEU A 101 0.20 -12.01 3.48
N ARG A 102 -0.02 -10.99 2.64
CA ARG A 102 0.97 -10.50 1.68
C ARG A 102 1.42 -9.09 2.05
N GLN A 103 2.67 -8.79 1.73
CA GLN A 103 3.21 -7.43 1.78
C GLN A 103 3.49 -6.99 0.34
N ARG A 104 2.98 -5.83 -0.04
CA ARG A 104 3.18 -5.26 -1.37
C ARG A 104 3.96 -3.98 -1.23
N LEU A 105 5.20 -4.00 -1.70
CA LEU A 105 6.03 -2.81 -1.83
C LEU A 105 5.53 -2.00 -3.01
N ILE A 106 5.25 -0.71 -2.76
CA ILE A 106 4.97 0.27 -3.79
C ILE A 106 6.12 1.27 -3.78
N GLU A 107 6.76 1.43 -4.93
CA GLU A 107 7.81 2.43 -5.17
C GLU A 107 7.28 3.53 -6.08
N ILE A 108 7.56 4.77 -5.72
CA ILE A 108 7.18 5.95 -6.48
C ILE A 108 8.41 6.40 -7.26
N ASP A 109 8.41 6.10 -8.55
CA ASP A 109 9.38 6.66 -9.48
C ASP A 109 8.92 8.07 -9.90
N VAL A 110 9.81 9.05 -9.78
CA VAL A 110 9.53 10.49 -9.99
C VAL A 110 10.40 11.03 -11.10
#